data_AF-A0A925XLQ7-F1
#
_entry.id   AF-A0A925XLQ7-F1
#
_cell.length_a   1.000
_cell.length_b   1.000
_cell.length_c   1.000
_cell.angle_alpha   90.00
_cell.angle_beta   90.00
_cell.angle_gamma   90.00
#
_symmetry.space_group_name_H-M   'P 1'
#
loop_
_entity.id
_entity.type
_entity.pdbx_description
1 polymer ?
#
loop_
_entity_poly.entity_id
_entity_poly.type
_entity_poly.pdbx_seq_one_letter_code
_entity_poly.pdbx_strand_id
1 'polypeptide(L)'
;MAAAAGIVAACASVGGGAGGTVTNDGAGPAPDQASSDVVWPIKTREHVDLWLHGFALLQEDTTFVPFFKRGYSTNMIVLKNRANVVTQLDANRDRLRARLAVNPQLINAQFVPLSFASWTELSQAADLFVRADGDPRAASSQGQANAIAFMAAYFQTGPDREWLRLFVQSLNDESTRFYHSYWLQQQRERSNVLELVDTLWQRTHRPRMQRFLNNTQQAQGEILLSLPLNGEGRSLTSGKQANTLTVTFPDRPNDAVEAIYVIAHEAVSGVANTAVSDNITPEQRRSGLGERYQSAAAVRGGALLLQRTSPEILDGYMRYYLRSVNRAAGANVQTTFISTFALPDTIRDALVRQLDIVLGGI
;
A
#
# COMPACT_ATOMS: atom_id res chain seq x y z
N MET A 1 30.85 -8.31 5.41
CA MET A 1 30.30 -7.09 4.78
C MET A 1 28.90 -6.91 5.32
N ALA A 2 28.74 -5.98 6.25
CA ALA A 2 27.55 -5.81 7.07
C ALA A 2 26.67 -4.69 6.47
N ALA A 3 25.45 -5.02 6.08
CA ALA A 3 24.39 -4.05 5.82
C ALA A 3 23.59 -3.89 7.10
N ALA A 4 23.68 -2.71 7.72
CA ALA A 4 22.85 -2.35 8.86
C ALA A 4 21.40 -2.23 8.39
N ALA A 5 20.54 -3.14 8.84
CA ALA A 5 19.10 -3.09 8.59
C ALA A 5 18.51 -1.89 9.35
N GLY A 6 18.19 -0.83 8.61
CA GLY A 6 17.45 0.31 9.12
C GLY A 6 16.05 -0.11 9.56
N ILE A 7 15.62 0.44 10.68
CA ILE A 7 14.29 0.25 11.28
C ILE A 7 13.22 0.55 10.22
N VAL A 8 12.38 -0.44 9.96
CA VAL A 8 11.24 -0.38 9.03
C VAL A 8 10.18 0.53 9.63
N ALA A 9 9.97 1.69 9.01
CA ALA A 9 8.75 2.46 9.20
C ALA A 9 7.72 2.00 8.15
N ALA A 10 6.89 1.03 8.51
CA ALA A 10 5.61 0.90 7.85
C ALA A 10 4.77 2.11 8.29
N CYS A 11 4.31 2.94 7.35
CA CYS A 11 3.41 4.05 7.67
C CYS A 11 2.01 3.50 8.00
N ALA A 12 1.89 2.82 9.14
CA ALA A 12 0.68 2.73 9.92
C ALA A 12 0.85 3.68 11.11
N SER A 13 0.07 4.76 11.14
CA SER A 13 0.19 5.84 12.12
C SER A 13 -0.20 5.39 13.53
N VAL A 14 0.76 5.02 14.37
CA VAL A 14 0.64 5.05 15.84
C VAL A 14 1.98 5.57 16.39
N GLY A 15 1.93 6.72 17.08
CA GLY A 15 3.11 7.52 17.41
C GLY A 15 3.85 7.15 18.71
N GLY A 16 5.05 7.73 18.84
CA GLY A 16 5.60 8.18 20.13
C GLY A 16 7.02 7.72 20.49
N GLY A 17 8.02 8.63 20.33
CA GLY A 17 8.93 8.96 21.45
C GLY A 17 10.42 8.63 21.39
N ALA A 18 11.23 9.71 21.34
CA ALA A 18 12.52 9.96 22.00
C ALA A 18 13.87 9.42 21.44
N GLY A 19 14.62 10.34 20.81
CA GLY A 19 15.91 10.85 21.32
C GLY A 19 17.21 10.05 21.10
N GLY A 20 18.12 10.61 20.30
CA GLY A 20 19.54 10.20 20.30
C GLY A 20 20.36 10.78 19.16
N THR A 21 21.03 11.91 19.40
CA THR A 21 22.05 12.55 18.55
C THR A 21 23.33 11.74 18.45
N VAL A 22 23.91 11.58 17.25
CA VAL A 22 25.35 11.33 17.07
C VAL A 22 25.86 12.07 15.82
N THR A 23 27.03 12.67 15.96
CA THR A 23 27.75 13.64 15.11
C THR A 23 28.46 13.04 13.88
N ASN A 24 28.72 13.90 12.88
CA ASN A 24 29.49 13.69 11.64
C ASN A 24 30.97 13.32 11.85
N ASP A 25 31.60 12.63 10.89
CA ASP A 25 32.62 13.18 9.96
C ASP A 25 33.37 12.11 9.15
N GLY A 26 33.72 12.43 7.89
CA GLY A 26 34.85 11.83 7.16
C GLY A 26 34.60 11.37 5.71
N ALA A 27 34.80 12.26 4.74
CA ALA A 27 34.70 12.02 3.30
C ALA A 27 35.99 11.46 2.64
N GLY A 28 35.84 10.71 1.54
CA GLY A 28 36.89 10.32 0.58
C GLY A 28 36.28 9.92 -0.79
N PRO A 29 36.94 10.21 -1.93
CA PRO A 29 36.29 10.41 -3.23
C PRO A 29 35.92 9.12 -3.97
N ALA A 30 34.78 9.17 -4.67
CA ALA A 30 34.17 8.09 -5.44
C ALA A 30 34.83 7.87 -6.81
N PRO A 31 34.90 6.63 -7.31
CA PRO A 31 35.00 6.37 -8.74
C PRO A 31 33.61 6.46 -9.40
N ASP A 32 33.54 7.13 -10.56
CA ASP A 32 32.37 7.21 -11.43
C ASP A 32 31.80 5.82 -11.73
N GLN A 33 30.71 5.48 -11.05
CA GLN A 33 29.83 4.40 -11.47
C GLN A 33 28.84 4.98 -12.49
N ALA A 34 28.92 4.45 -13.71
CA ALA A 34 27.88 4.59 -14.72
C ALA A 34 26.51 4.47 -14.06
N SER A 35 25.68 5.50 -14.23
CA SER A 35 24.33 5.57 -13.66
C SER A 35 23.55 4.32 -14.04
N SER A 36 23.41 3.38 -13.10
CA SER A 36 22.44 2.29 -13.21
C SER A 36 21.08 2.96 -13.37
N ASP A 37 20.41 2.75 -14.51
CA ASP A 37 19.08 3.31 -14.76
C ASP A 37 18.21 3.07 -13.54
N VAL A 38 17.71 4.15 -12.96
CA VAL A 38 16.73 4.09 -11.88
C VAL A 38 15.48 3.48 -12.49
N VAL A 39 15.18 2.22 -12.16
CA VAL A 39 13.99 1.52 -12.67
C VAL A 39 12.98 1.37 -11.54
N TRP A 40 11.76 1.82 -11.80
CA TRP A 40 10.58 1.48 -11.01
C TRP A 40 9.77 0.45 -11.80
N PRO A 41 10.12 -0.86 -11.74
CA PRO A 41 9.47 -1.84 -12.58
C PRO A 41 8.01 -2.05 -12.16
N ILE A 42 7.14 -2.25 -13.15
CA ILE A 42 5.77 -2.73 -12.91
C ILE A 42 5.79 -4.26 -12.89
N LYS A 43 5.26 -4.87 -11.82
CA LYS A 43 5.24 -6.34 -11.64
C LYS A 43 3.92 -6.78 -11.02
N THR A 44 3.72 -8.09 -10.95
CA THR A 44 2.69 -8.72 -10.11
C THR A 44 3.35 -9.72 -9.17
N ARG A 45 2.73 -9.98 -8.01
CA ARG A 45 3.21 -10.93 -7.01
C ARG A 45 2.04 -11.67 -6.40
N GLU A 46 1.98 -12.98 -6.64
CA GLU A 46 0.87 -13.82 -6.17
C GLU A 46 0.73 -13.78 -4.65
N HIS A 47 1.82 -13.82 -3.87
CA HIS A 47 1.74 -13.88 -2.42
C HIS A 47 1.17 -12.59 -1.80
N VAL A 48 1.47 -11.44 -2.41
CA VAL A 48 0.88 -10.14 -2.04
C VAL A 48 -0.61 -10.14 -2.36
N ASP A 49 -0.96 -10.60 -3.56
CA ASP A 49 -2.35 -10.71 -3.99
C ASP A 49 -3.17 -11.69 -3.14
N LEU A 50 -2.62 -12.85 -2.78
CA LEU A 50 -3.26 -13.87 -1.95
C LEU A 50 -3.53 -13.33 -0.54
N TRP A 51 -2.55 -12.63 0.04
CA TRP A 51 -2.70 -12.00 1.34
C TRP A 51 -3.80 -10.93 1.34
N LEU A 52 -3.76 -10.02 0.36
CA LEU A 52 -4.75 -8.96 0.21
C LEU A 52 -6.14 -9.50 -0.16
N HIS A 53 -6.20 -10.59 -0.93
CA HIS A 53 -7.44 -11.34 -1.19
C HIS A 53 -8.05 -11.84 0.12
N GLY A 54 -7.24 -12.43 1.01
CA GLY A 54 -7.67 -12.84 2.34
C GLY A 54 -8.31 -11.69 3.12
N PHE A 55 -7.64 -10.54 3.19
CA PHE A 55 -8.20 -9.36 3.85
C PHE A 55 -9.49 -8.87 3.19
N ALA A 56 -9.56 -8.86 1.86
CA ALA A 56 -10.77 -8.46 1.12
C ALA A 56 -11.98 -9.38 1.38
N LEU A 57 -11.76 -10.67 1.70
CA LEU A 57 -12.84 -11.59 2.06
C LEU A 57 -13.29 -11.46 3.52
N LEU A 58 -12.39 -11.01 4.40
CA LEU A 58 -12.65 -10.88 5.83
C LEU A 58 -13.22 -9.51 6.20
N GLN A 59 -12.79 -8.45 5.52
CA GLN A 59 -13.12 -7.08 5.91
C GLN A 59 -14.36 -6.54 5.20
N GLU A 60 -15.14 -5.76 5.94
CA GLU A 60 -16.08 -4.82 5.36
C GLU A 60 -15.32 -3.52 5.13
N ASP A 61 -15.11 -3.18 3.87
CA ASP A 61 -14.42 -1.95 3.51
C ASP A 61 -15.38 -0.76 3.67
N THR A 62 -15.30 -0.13 4.85
CA THR A 62 -16.09 1.06 5.20
C THR A 62 -15.29 2.35 5.05
N THR A 63 -14.10 2.28 4.44
CA THR A 63 -13.27 3.48 4.25
C THR A 63 -13.88 4.41 3.21
N PHE A 64 -13.56 5.70 3.31
CA PHE A 64 -14.11 6.68 2.37
C PHE A 64 -13.58 6.43 0.96
N VAL A 65 -12.26 6.30 0.82
CA VAL A 65 -11.60 5.81 -0.40
C VAL A 65 -11.36 4.32 -0.23
N PRO A 66 -12.06 3.45 -0.99
CA PRO A 66 -12.00 2.01 -0.77
C PRO A 66 -10.60 1.43 -1.00
N PHE A 67 -10.17 0.58 -0.06
CA PHE A 67 -9.04 -0.33 -0.18
C PHE A 67 -9.25 -1.34 -1.30
N PHE A 68 -10.41 -1.99 -1.30
CA PHE A 68 -10.69 -3.12 -2.17
C PHE A 68 -11.69 -2.77 -3.26
N LYS A 69 -11.63 -3.49 -4.37
CA LYS A 69 -12.63 -3.35 -5.44
C LYS A 69 -14.01 -3.66 -4.88
N ARG A 70 -14.98 -2.79 -5.18
CA ARG A 70 -16.36 -3.00 -4.74
C ARG A 70 -16.90 -4.31 -5.30
N GLY A 71 -17.54 -5.10 -4.44
CA GLY A 71 -18.07 -6.41 -4.80
C GLY A 71 -17.02 -7.49 -5.02
N TYR A 72 -15.73 -7.23 -4.74
CA TYR A 72 -14.67 -8.22 -4.91
C TYR A 72 -14.97 -9.53 -4.16
N SER A 73 -15.31 -9.45 -2.87
CA SER A 73 -15.62 -10.63 -2.06
C SER A 73 -16.82 -11.41 -2.61
N THR A 74 -17.89 -10.73 -3.00
CA THR A 74 -19.06 -11.33 -3.65
C THR A 74 -18.68 -12.03 -4.95
N ASN A 75 -17.85 -11.39 -5.79
CA ASN A 75 -17.39 -11.98 -7.05
C ASN A 75 -16.55 -13.23 -6.82
N MET A 76 -15.65 -13.22 -5.82
CA MET A 76 -14.85 -14.39 -5.47
C MET A 76 -15.72 -15.54 -4.99
N ILE A 77 -16.73 -15.28 -4.16
CA ILE A 77 -17.70 -16.30 -3.73
C ILE A 77 -18.42 -16.91 -4.93
N VAL A 78 -18.88 -16.08 -5.89
CA VAL A 78 -19.54 -16.57 -7.11
C VAL A 78 -18.60 -17.44 -7.95
N LEU A 79 -17.34 -17.04 -8.11
CA LEU A 79 -16.34 -17.82 -8.87
C LEU A 79 -16.05 -19.17 -8.18
N LYS A 80 -15.85 -19.17 -6.87
CA LYS A 80 -15.63 -20.39 -6.09
C LYS A 80 -16.83 -21.34 -6.16
N ASN A 81 -18.05 -20.81 -6.03
CA ASN A 81 -19.27 -21.60 -6.17
C ASN A 81 -19.39 -22.22 -7.56
N ARG A 82 -19.09 -21.48 -8.63
CA ARG A 82 -19.07 -22.02 -10.01
C ARG A 82 -18.03 -23.12 -10.19
N ALA A 83 -16.91 -23.03 -9.49
CA ALA A 83 -15.86 -24.04 -9.47
C ALA A 83 -16.13 -25.20 -8.48
N ASN A 84 -17.23 -25.16 -7.71
CA ASN A 84 -17.52 -26.08 -6.60
C ASN A 84 -16.38 -26.19 -5.58
N VAL A 85 -15.72 -25.06 -5.27
CA VAL A 85 -14.61 -25.00 -4.30
C VAL A 85 -15.05 -24.34 -3.00
N VAL A 86 -14.78 -25.00 -1.88
CA VAL A 86 -14.86 -24.46 -0.52
C VAL A 86 -13.51 -24.67 0.15
N THR A 87 -13.01 -23.68 0.87
CA THR A 87 -11.67 -23.67 1.47
C THR A 87 -11.75 -23.47 2.99
N GLN A 88 -10.61 -23.64 3.66
CA GLN A 88 -10.45 -23.31 5.07
C GLN A 88 -10.68 -21.82 5.34
N LEU A 89 -10.40 -20.94 4.38
CA LEU A 89 -10.69 -19.51 4.53
C LEU A 89 -12.19 -19.24 4.63
N ASP A 90 -13.03 -19.97 3.86
CA ASP A 90 -14.48 -19.88 3.99
C ASP A 90 -14.95 -20.42 5.34
N ALA A 91 -14.45 -21.59 5.74
CA ALA A 91 -14.83 -22.25 6.99
C ALA A 91 -14.41 -21.45 8.25
N ASN A 92 -13.26 -20.76 8.20
CA ASN A 92 -12.72 -19.98 9.30
C ASN A 92 -13.11 -18.50 9.26
N ARG A 93 -13.89 -18.07 8.26
CA ARG A 93 -14.20 -16.66 7.99
C ARG A 93 -14.70 -15.96 9.24
N ASP A 94 -15.73 -16.49 9.90
CA ASP A 94 -16.35 -15.83 11.04
C ASP A 94 -15.41 -15.70 12.23
N ARG A 95 -14.57 -16.72 12.49
CA ARG A 95 -13.55 -16.67 13.55
C ARG A 95 -12.48 -15.62 13.26
N LEU A 96 -12.02 -15.56 12.01
CA LEU A 96 -11.03 -14.56 11.57
C LEU A 96 -11.61 -13.14 11.63
N ARG A 97 -12.88 -12.96 11.22
CA ARG A 97 -13.59 -11.68 11.29
C ARG A 97 -13.86 -11.22 12.72
N ALA A 98 -14.25 -12.14 13.60
CA ALA A 98 -14.49 -11.83 15.01
C ALA A 98 -13.25 -11.22 15.68
N ARG A 99 -12.05 -11.72 15.35
CA ARG A 99 -10.82 -11.14 15.89
C ARG A 99 -10.53 -9.74 15.35
N LEU A 100 -10.76 -9.48 14.05
CA LEU A 100 -10.60 -8.15 13.46
C LEU A 100 -11.54 -7.12 14.12
N ALA A 101 -12.75 -7.54 14.51
CA ALA A 101 -13.68 -6.67 15.24
C ALA A 101 -13.18 -6.36 16.67
N VAL A 102 -12.51 -7.31 17.33
CA VAL A 102 -11.93 -7.13 18.68
C VAL A 102 -10.65 -6.29 18.63
N ASN A 103 -9.80 -6.50 17.61
CA ASN A 103 -8.58 -5.74 17.40
C ASN A 103 -8.53 -5.14 15.99
N PRO A 104 -9.13 -3.95 15.79
CA PRO A 104 -9.14 -3.28 14.49
C PRO A 104 -7.74 -2.98 13.93
N GLN A 105 -6.70 -2.87 14.79
CA GLN A 105 -5.32 -2.59 14.37
C GLN A 105 -4.71 -3.70 13.53
N LEU A 106 -5.25 -4.92 13.59
CA LEU A 106 -4.86 -6.03 12.70
C LEU A 106 -5.08 -5.71 11.22
N ILE A 107 -5.87 -4.68 10.88
CA ILE A 107 -5.98 -4.17 9.51
C ILE A 107 -4.62 -3.78 8.92
N ASN A 108 -3.70 -3.30 9.75
CA ASN A 108 -2.36 -2.89 9.34
C ASN A 108 -1.51 -4.10 8.90
N ALA A 109 -1.88 -5.32 9.26
CA ALA A 109 -1.16 -6.51 8.79
C ALA A 109 -1.28 -6.73 7.27
N GLN A 110 -2.08 -5.93 6.55
CA GLN A 110 -2.08 -5.90 5.09
C GLN A 110 -0.75 -5.50 4.45
N PHE A 111 0.12 -4.79 5.18
CA PHE A 111 1.44 -4.37 4.70
C PHE A 111 2.52 -5.45 4.87
N VAL A 112 2.29 -6.45 5.73
CA VAL A 112 3.21 -7.56 6.00
C VAL A 112 3.78 -8.21 4.73
N PRO A 113 2.99 -8.61 3.71
CA PRO A 113 3.52 -9.33 2.55
C PRO A 113 4.50 -8.50 1.70
N LEU A 114 4.52 -7.17 1.85
CA LEU A 114 5.42 -6.29 1.09
C LEU A 114 6.87 -6.38 1.58
N SER A 115 7.10 -6.89 2.78
CA SER A 115 8.44 -7.09 3.34
C SER A 115 9.06 -8.44 2.97
N PHE A 116 8.36 -9.29 2.21
CA PHE A 116 8.82 -10.63 1.84
C PHE A 116 8.87 -10.82 0.33
N ALA A 117 9.86 -11.57 -0.15
CA ALA A 117 10.04 -11.81 -1.58
C ALA A 117 9.09 -12.90 -2.11
N SER A 118 8.61 -13.80 -1.24
CA SER A 118 7.79 -14.94 -1.63
C SER A 118 6.83 -15.40 -0.53
N TRP A 119 5.85 -16.22 -0.93
CA TRP A 119 4.93 -16.88 0.00
C TRP A 119 5.66 -17.80 0.99
N THR A 120 6.63 -18.58 0.51
CA THR A 120 7.42 -19.50 1.35
C THR A 120 8.12 -18.75 2.48
N GLU A 121 8.80 -17.65 2.16
CA GLU A 121 9.50 -16.82 3.15
C GLU A 121 8.53 -16.23 4.18
N LEU A 122 7.39 -15.67 3.72
CA LEU A 122 6.34 -15.12 4.58
C LEU A 122 5.75 -16.18 5.52
N SER A 123 5.39 -17.35 4.99
CA SER A 123 4.82 -18.45 5.78
C SER A 123 5.82 -19.00 6.82
N GLN A 124 7.10 -19.10 6.47
CA GLN A 124 8.15 -19.53 7.39
C GLN A 124 8.39 -18.50 8.51
N ALA A 125 8.37 -17.21 8.17
CA ALA A 125 8.46 -16.14 9.17
C ALA A 125 7.27 -16.15 10.13
N ALA A 126 6.06 -16.37 9.63
CA ALA A 126 4.86 -16.52 10.47
C ALA A 126 4.95 -17.76 11.38
N ASP A 127 5.35 -18.91 10.84
CA ASP A 127 5.52 -20.14 11.62
C ASP A 127 6.57 -19.98 12.72
N LEU A 128 7.71 -19.38 12.39
CA LEU A 128 8.78 -19.08 13.35
C LEU A 128 8.26 -18.17 14.47
N PHE A 129 7.59 -17.08 14.10
CA PHE A 129 7.02 -16.12 15.05
C PHE A 129 6.01 -16.77 16.00
N VAL A 130 5.12 -17.63 15.47
CA VAL A 130 4.14 -18.37 16.28
C VAL A 130 4.83 -19.37 17.22
N ARG A 131 5.84 -20.12 16.74
CA ARG A 131 6.58 -21.09 17.57
C ARG A 131 7.41 -20.44 18.67
N ALA A 132 7.94 -19.24 18.41
CA ALA A 132 8.69 -18.45 19.36
C ALA A 132 7.79 -17.67 20.35
N ASP A 133 6.47 -17.86 20.28
CA ASP A 133 5.47 -17.09 21.02
C ASP A 133 5.63 -15.56 20.91
N GLY A 134 6.19 -15.10 19.78
CA GLY A 134 6.52 -13.71 19.53
C GLY A 134 7.70 -13.14 20.30
N ASP A 135 8.51 -13.95 20.98
CA ASP A 135 9.72 -13.51 21.69
C ASP A 135 10.97 -13.57 20.78
N PRO A 136 11.57 -12.41 20.39
CA PRO A 136 12.79 -12.40 19.58
C PRO A 136 13.98 -13.08 20.25
N ARG A 137 13.97 -13.22 21.59
CA ARG A 137 15.06 -13.86 22.35
C ARG A 137 15.05 -15.38 22.21
N ALA A 138 13.94 -15.97 21.77
CA ALA A 138 13.84 -17.39 21.46
C ALA A 138 14.47 -17.75 20.09
N ALA A 139 14.91 -16.75 19.31
CA ALA A 139 15.53 -16.95 18.00
C ALA A 139 16.92 -17.59 18.10
N SER A 140 17.26 -18.43 17.11
CA SER A 140 18.60 -19.03 17.01
C SER A 140 19.60 -18.19 16.21
N SER A 141 19.17 -17.04 15.66
CA SER A 141 20.01 -16.12 14.89
C SER A 141 19.45 -14.70 14.89
N GLN A 142 20.28 -13.70 14.57
CA GLN A 142 19.84 -12.31 14.46
C GLN A 142 18.77 -12.11 13.38
N GLY A 143 18.87 -12.81 12.24
CA GLY A 143 17.86 -12.71 11.18
C GLY A 143 16.48 -13.21 11.64
N GLN A 144 16.45 -14.32 12.36
CA GLN A 144 15.22 -14.83 12.98
C GLN A 144 14.67 -13.87 14.04
N ALA A 145 15.52 -13.31 14.90
CA ALA A 145 15.10 -12.34 15.91
C ALA A 145 14.46 -11.10 15.25
N ASN A 146 15.04 -10.62 14.15
CA ASN A 146 14.50 -9.50 13.39
C ASN A 146 13.14 -9.83 12.76
N ALA A 147 12.98 -11.03 12.19
CA ALA A 147 11.70 -11.47 11.61
C ALA A 147 10.60 -11.59 12.68
N ILE A 148 10.92 -12.15 13.85
CA ILE A 148 10.00 -12.24 14.99
C ILE A 148 9.61 -10.84 15.47
N ALA A 149 10.57 -9.94 15.65
CA ALA A 149 10.32 -8.57 16.07
C ALA A 149 9.44 -7.80 15.07
N PHE A 150 9.68 -8.01 13.77
CA PHE A 150 8.86 -7.43 12.71
C PHE A 150 7.40 -7.90 12.80
N MET A 151 7.17 -9.22 12.92
CA MET A 151 5.81 -9.76 13.05
C MET A 151 5.14 -9.32 14.37
N ALA A 152 5.91 -9.24 15.46
CA ALA A 152 5.42 -8.78 16.77
C ALA A 152 4.87 -7.35 16.74
N ALA A 153 5.36 -6.49 15.85
CA ALA A 153 4.85 -5.13 15.69
C ALA A 153 3.38 -5.11 15.22
N TYR A 154 2.97 -6.10 14.41
CA TYR A 154 1.61 -6.24 13.90
C TYR A 154 0.72 -7.15 14.77
N PHE A 155 1.30 -8.18 15.37
CA PHE A 155 0.57 -9.24 16.09
C PHE A 155 0.98 -9.28 17.57
N GLN A 156 0.50 -8.31 18.34
CA GLN A 156 1.04 -8.01 19.67
C GLN A 156 0.63 -9.01 20.76
N THR A 157 -0.53 -9.67 20.61
CA THR A 157 -1.09 -10.55 21.66
C THR A 157 -1.14 -12.02 21.23
N GLY A 158 -1.21 -12.94 22.19
CA GLY A 158 -1.37 -14.37 21.90
C GLY A 158 -2.55 -14.69 20.96
N PRO A 159 -3.74 -14.10 21.17
CA PRO A 159 -4.84 -14.25 20.22
C PRO A 159 -4.58 -13.68 18.82
N ASP A 160 -3.75 -12.64 18.67
CA ASP A 160 -3.34 -12.14 17.34
C ASP A 160 -2.39 -13.11 16.63
N ARG A 161 -1.50 -13.78 17.39
CA ARG A 161 -0.62 -14.83 16.86
C ARG A 161 -1.42 -16.05 16.39
N GLU A 162 -2.39 -16.48 17.19
CA GLU A 162 -3.29 -17.57 16.82
C GLU A 162 -4.14 -17.21 15.60
N TRP A 163 -4.57 -15.94 15.49
CA TRP A 163 -5.24 -15.44 14.29
C TRP A 163 -4.32 -15.53 13.06
N LEU A 164 -3.07 -15.05 13.16
CA LEU A 164 -2.10 -15.14 12.07
C LEU A 164 -1.87 -16.59 11.63
N ARG A 165 -1.70 -17.51 12.59
CA ARG A 165 -1.54 -18.94 12.32
C ARG A 165 -2.71 -19.49 11.52
N LEU A 166 -3.93 -19.23 11.97
CA LEU A 166 -5.16 -19.67 11.30
C LEU A 166 -5.32 -19.02 9.92
N PHE A 167 -4.95 -17.74 9.79
CA PHE A 167 -5.02 -16.99 8.54
C PHE A 167 -4.06 -17.54 7.50
N VAL A 168 -2.77 -17.72 7.85
CA VAL A 168 -1.76 -18.30 6.93
C VAL A 168 -2.12 -19.72 6.53
N GLN A 169 -2.59 -20.55 7.46
CA GLN A 169 -3.08 -21.90 7.16
C GLN A 169 -4.26 -21.86 6.16
N SER A 170 -5.20 -20.95 6.39
CA SER A 170 -6.38 -20.78 5.52
C SER A 170 -6.00 -20.28 4.12
N LEU A 171 -5.01 -19.38 4.01
CA LEU A 171 -4.50 -18.89 2.74
C LEU A 171 -3.71 -19.94 1.96
N ASN A 172 -2.99 -20.83 2.64
CA ASN A 172 -2.33 -21.96 2.00
C ASN A 172 -3.34 -22.89 1.31
N ASP A 173 -4.42 -23.22 2.02
CA ASP A 173 -5.53 -24.01 1.47
C ASP A 173 -6.25 -23.25 0.33
N GLU A 174 -6.49 -21.94 0.51
CA GLU A 174 -7.09 -21.07 -0.52
C GLU A 174 -6.27 -21.05 -1.81
N SER A 175 -4.95 -20.85 -1.71
CA SER A 175 -4.04 -20.87 -2.86
C SER A 175 -4.07 -22.21 -3.59
N THR A 176 -3.93 -23.31 -2.84
CA THR A 176 -3.86 -24.67 -3.39
C THR A 176 -5.15 -25.07 -4.09
N ARG A 177 -6.31 -24.70 -3.55
CA ARG A 177 -7.62 -25.16 -4.04
C ARG A 177 -8.26 -24.23 -5.06
N PHE A 178 -7.89 -22.95 -5.06
CA PHE A 178 -8.57 -21.94 -5.87
C PHE A 178 -7.61 -20.85 -6.38
N TYR A 179 -7.03 -20.08 -5.47
CA TYR A 179 -6.51 -18.75 -5.81
C TYR A 179 -5.31 -18.78 -6.76
N HIS A 180 -4.43 -19.78 -6.67
CA HIS A 180 -3.28 -19.89 -7.57
C HIS A 180 -3.73 -20.04 -9.04
N SER A 181 -4.66 -20.95 -9.29
CA SER A 181 -5.20 -21.19 -10.63
C SER A 181 -5.93 -19.96 -11.18
N TYR A 182 -6.73 -19.30 -10.33
CA TYR A 182 -7.41 -18.06 -10.65
C TYR A 182 -6.42 -16.93 -10.97
N TRP A 183 -5.38 -16.77 -10.14
CA TRP A 183 -4.36 -15.75 -10.30
C TRP A 183 -3.61 -15.92 -11.63
N LEU A 184 -3.15 -17.15 -11.94
CA LEU A 184 -2.51 -17.45 -13.23
C LEU A 184 -3.41 -17.16 -14.43
N GLN A 185 -4.71 -17.44 -14.32
CA GLN A 185 -5.67 -17.08 -15.35
C GLN A 185 -5.74 -15.56 -15.53
N GLN A 186 -5.86 -14.80 -14.44
CA GLN A 186 -5.91 -13.34 -14.50
C GLN A 186 -4.61 -12.73 -15.05
N GLN A 187 -3.43 -13.29 -14.75
CA GLN A 187 -2.17 -12.83 -15.35
C GLN A 187 -2.16 -13.01 -16.86
N ARG A 188 -2.70 -14.13 -17.37
CA ARG A 188 -2.81 -14.36 -18.82
C ARG A 188 -3.82 -13.43 -19.48
N GLU A 189 -4.99 -13.25 -18.88
CA GLU A 189 -6.07 -12.42 -19.43
C GLU A 189 -5.70 -10.92 -19.48
N ARG A 190 -4.80 -10.48 -18.60
CA ARG A 190 -4.44 -9.07 -18.42
C ARG A 190 -3.00 -8.74 -18.82
N SER A 191 -2.33 -9.63 -19.56
CA SER A 191 -0.93 -9.42 -19.96
C SER A 191 -0.74 -8.11 -20.73
N ASN A 192 -1.68 -7.79 -21.62
CA ASN A 192 -1.71 -6.53 -22.37
C ASN A 192 -1.96 -5.30 -21.48
N VAL A 193 -2.73 -5.43 -20.39
CA VAL A 193 -2.91 -4.36 -19.41
C VAL A 193 -1.60 -4.12 -18.67
N LEU A 194 -0.93 -5.19 -18.21
CA LEU A 194 0.36 -5.10 -17.53
C LEU A 194 1.41 -4.39 -18.40
N GLU A 195 1.53 -4.78 -19.67
CA GLU A 195 2.46 -4.17 -20.63
C GLU A 195 2.13 -2.69 -20.90
N LEU A 196 0.84 -2.35 -21.00
CA LEU A 196 0.42 -0.98 -21.22
C LEU A 196 0.68 -0.10 -19.98
N VAL A 197 0.42 -0.61 -18.77
CA VAL A 197 0.75 0.11 -17.53
C VAL A 197 2.25 0.33 -17.44
N ASP A 198 3.09 -0.68 -17.72
CA ASP A 198 4.54 -0.52 -17.76
C ASP A 198 4.96 0.53 -18.78
N THR A 199 4.41 0.49 -19.99
CA THR A 199 4.71 1.47 -21.04
C THR A 199 4.35 2.90 -20.61
N LEU A 200 3.13 3.11 -20.10
CA LEU A 200 2.67 4.41 -19.59
C LEU A 200 3.56 4.91 -18.46
N TRP A 201 3.92 4.03 -17.53
CA TRP A 201 4.76 4.38 -16.40
C TRP A 201 6.18 4.72 -16.84
N GLN A 202 6.88 3.80 -17.51
CA GLN A 202 8.29 3.97 -17.86
C GLN A 202 8.52 5.11 -18.85
N ARG A 203 7.67 5.23 -19.87
CA ARG A 203 7.90 6.14 -21.00
C ARG A 203 7.25 7.51 -20.83
N THR A 204 6.18 7.61 -20.05
CA THR A 204 5.37 8.84 -19.98
C THR A 204 5.39 9.47 -18.60
N HIS A 205 4.93 8.76 -17.56
CA HIS A 205 4.62 9.40 -16.29
C HIS A 205 5.78 9.41 -15.29
N ARG A 206 6.54 8.31 -15.16
CA ARG A 206 7.70 8.25 -14.25
C ARG A 206 8.73 9.35 -14.55
N PRO A 207 9.17 9.58 -15.81
CA PRO A 207 10.16 10.62 -16.07
C PRO A 207 9.69 12.02 -15.65
N ARG A 208 8.39 12.30 -15.79
CA ARG A 208 7.79 13.59 -15.39
C ARG A 208 7.64 13.72 -13.88
N MET A 209 7.46 12.62 -13.16
CA MET A 209 7.41 12.57 -11.69
C MET A 209 8.78 12.38 -11.04
N GLN A 210 9.86 12.16 -11.81
CA GLN A 210 11.17 11.77 -11.30
C GLN A 210 11.72 12.75 -10.26
N ARG A 211 11.54 14.07 -10.47
CA ARG A 211 11.97 15.08 -9.50
C ARG A 211 11.24 14.92 -8.17
N PHE A 212 9.91 14.77 -8.22
CA PHE A 212 9.12 14.53 -7.02
C PHE A 212 9.63 13.29 -6.28
N LEU A 213 9.73 12.16 -7.00
CA LEU A 213 10.19 10.88 -6.45
C LEU A 213 11.59 10.99 -5.81
N ASN A 214 12.52 11.68 -6.45
CA ASN A 214 13.86 11.90 -5.89
C ASN A 214 13.81 12.69 -4.57
N ASN A 215 13.03 13.78 -4.56
CA ASN A 215 12.97 14.70 -3.43
C ASN A 215 12.16 14.16 -2.25
N THR A 216 11.28 13.17 -2.49
CA THR A 216 10.55 12.44 -1.43
C THR A 216 11.24 11.17 -0.97
N GLN A 217 12.51 10.95 -1.32
CA GLN A 217 13.25 9.73 -0.99
C GLN A 217 12.65 8.45 -1.62
N GLN A 218 11.90 8.60 -2.69
CA GLN A 218 11.30 7.54 -3.49
C GLN A 218 12.06 7.36 -4.83
N ALA A 219 13.38 7.59 -4.82
CA ALA A 219 14.16 7.57 -6.04
C ALA A 219 14.09 6.19 -6.72
N GLN A 220 14.20 5.10 -5.96
CA GLN A 220 14.09 3.72 -6.46
C GLN A 220 13.01 2.94 -5.71
N GLY A 221 12.40 1.99 -6.39
CA GLY A 221 11.35 1.16 -5.83
C GLY A 221 10.76 0.21 -6.86
N GLU A 222 9.67 -0.45 -6.53
CA GLU A 222 8.87 -1.26 -7.44
C GLU A 222 7.38 -0.98 -7.28
N ILE A 223 6.63 -1.20 -8.35
CA ILE A 223 5.18 -1.12 -8.34
C ILE A 223 4.60 -2.51 -8.57
N LEU A 224 3.68 -2.90 -7.71
CA LEU A 224 2.97 -4.16 -7.76
C LEU A 224 1.51 -3.90 -8.17
N LEU A 225 1.07 -4.48 -9.28
CA LEU A 225 -0.34 -4.46 -9.64
C LEU A 225 -1.06 -5.59 -8.90
N SER A 226 -2.13 -5.23 -8.20
CA SER A 226 -2.88 -6.14 -7.35
C SER A 226 -4.34 -6.25 -7.76
N LEU A 227 -4.82 -7.50 -7.89
CA LEU A 227 -6.20 -7.81 -8.27
C LEU A 227 -7.27 -7.29 -7.30
N PRO A 228 -7.14 -7.46 -5.96
CA PRO A 228 -8.14 -7.00 -5.01
C PRO A 228 -8.18 -5.49 -4.77
N LEU A 229 -7.08 -4.76 -4.99
CA LEU A 229 -7.00 -3.34 -4.63
C LEU A 229 -7.77 -2.41 -5.56
N ASN A 230 -8.18 -1.25 -5.04
CA ASN A 230 -8.90 -0.20 -5.75
C ASN A 230 -8.20 1.16 -5.64
N GLY A 231 -8.88 2.20 -5.16
CA GLY A 231 -8.40 3.59 -5.16
C GLY A 231 -7.38 3.90 -4.08
N GLU A 232 -7.36 3.09 -3.02
CA GLU A 232 -6.40 3.20 -1.93
C GLU A 232 -5.42 2.02 -2.03
N GLY A 233 -4.17 2.32 -2.37
CA GLY A 233 -3.10 1.34 -2.56
C GLY A 233 -2.42 0.96 -1.24
N ARG A 234 -1.28 0.26 -1.34
CA ARG A 234 -0.42 -0.06 -0.20
C ARG A 234 1.01 0.37 -0.49
N SER A 235 1.44 1.41 0.19
CA SER A 235 2.80 1.92 0.11
C SER A 235 3.64 1.46 1.30
N LEU A 236 4.81 0.91 1.02
CA LEU A 236 5.86 0.67 2.01
C LEU A 236 7.12 1.42 1.56
N THR A 237 7.54 2.40 2.36
CA THR A 237 8.74 3.20 2.12
C THR A 237 9.84 2.73 3.08
N SER A 238 10.81 1.97 2.58
CA SER A 238 11.99 1.55 3.36
C SER A 238 13.25 2.24 2.86
N GLY A 239 13.53 3.42 3.42
CA GLY A 239 14.65 4.26 2.99
C GLY A 239 14.55 4.72 1.53
N LYS A 240 15.69 5.12 0.95
CA LYS A 240 15.74 5.70 -0.41
C LYS A 240 15.57 4.70 -1.56
N GLN A 241 15.75 3.40 -1.28
CA GLN A 241 15.95 2.38 -2.32
C GLN A 241 14.97 1.20 -2.28
N ALA A 242 14.22 1.01 -1.20
CA ALA A 242 13.28 -0.11 -1.06
C ALA A 242 11.85 0.41 -0.88
N ASN A 243 11.37 1.17 -1.87
CA ASN A 243 9.98 1.62 -1.93
C ASN A 243 9.14 0.60 -2.69
N THR A 244 7.98 0.24 -2.15
CA THR A 244 7.01 -0.64 -2.80
C THR A 244 5.67 0.06 -2.83
N LEU A 245 5.10 0.24 -4.02
CA LEU A 245 3.74 0.74 -4.21
C LEU A 245 2.88 -0.39 -4.77
N THR A 246 1.91 -0.86 -4.01
CA THR A 246 0.93 -1.84 -4.49
C THR A 246 -0.34 -1.11 -4.86
N VAL A 247 -0.75 -1.23 -6.12
CA VAL A 247 -1.86 -0.45 -6.69
C VAL A 247 -2.85 -1.36 -7.40
N THR A 248 -4.01 -0.83 -7.78
CA THR A 248 -5.01 -1.58 -8.55
C THR A 248 -4.42 -2.20 -9.82
N PHE A 249 -4.85 -3.43 -10.15
CA PHE A 249 -4.64 -4.04 -11.45
C PHE A 249 -5.90 -3.86 -12.32
N PRO A 250 -5.91 -2.95 -13.30
CA PRO A 250 -7.09 -2.69 -14.13
C PRO A 250 -7.56 -3.90 -14.92
N ASP A 251 -8.87 -3.96 -15.21
CA ASP A 251 -9.51 -5.10 -15.89
C ASP A 251 -9.37 -5.06 -17.40
N ARG A 252 -9.16 -3.86 -17.97
CA ARG A 252 -9.14 -3.65 -19.43
C ARG A 252 -8.03 -2.68 -19.81
N PRO A 253 -7.48 -2.79 -21.04
CA PRO A 253 -6.44 -1.87 -21.51
C PRO A 253 -6.85 -0.40 -21.47
N ASN A 254 -8.13 -0.10 -21.78
CA ASN A 254 -8.64 1.28 -21.73
C ASN A 254 -8.62 1.89 -20.32
N ASP A 255 -8.56 1.05 -19.29
CA ASP A 255 -8.53 1.45 -17.89
C ASP A 255 -7.07 1.40 -17.33
N ALA A 256 -6.05 1.11 -18.16
CA ALA A 256 -4.66 0.97 -17.70
C ALA A 256 -4.11 2.22 -16.99
N VAL A 257 -4.55 3.41 -17.41
CA VAL A 257 -4.17 4.69 -16.79
C VAL A 257 -4.61 4.78 -15.32
N GLU A 258 -5.59 3.98 -14.88
CA GLU A 258 -6.05 3.95 -13.49
C GLU A 258 -4.96 3.50 -12.51
N ALA A 259 -4.05 2.63 -12.94
CA ALA A 259 -2.87 2.29 -12.14
C ALA A 259 -1.98 3.53 -11.90
N ILE A 260 -1.81 4.39 -12.91
CA ILE A 260 -1.06 5.65 -12.79
C ILE A 260 -1.72 6.61 -11.81
N TYR A 261 -3.06 6.65 -11.78
CA TYR A 261 -3.80 7.45 -10.80
C TYR A 261 -3.48 7.03 -9.38
N VAL A 262 -3.55 5.73 -9.10
CA VAL A 262 -3.27 5.21 -7.76
C VAL A 262 -1.79 5.37 -7.42
N ILE A 263 -0.85 5.21 -8.38
CA ILE A 263 0.57 5.51 -8.15
C ILE A 263 0.77 6.96 -7.71
N ALA A 264 0.12 7.92 -8.36
CA ALA A 264 0.23 9.34 -7.98
C ALA A 264 -0.33 9.61 -6.58
N HIS A 265 -1.48 9.02 -6.24
CA HIS A 265 -2.09 9.09 -4.90
C HIS A 265 -1.19 8.48 -3.82
N GLU A 266 -0.62 7.31 -4.08
CA GLU A 266 0.26 6.61 -3.16
C GLU A 266 1.60 7.33 -2.96
N ALA A 267 2.21 7.83 -4.04
CA ALA A 267 3.49 8.54 -3.98
C ALA A 267 3.43 9.80 -3.11
N VAL A 268 2.29 10.51 -3.11
CA VAL A 268 2.11 11.72 -2.29
C VAL A 268 1.71 11.46 -0.84
N SER A 269 1.44 10.21 -0.46
CA SER A 269 0.90 9.86 0.87
C SER A 269 1.74 10.42 2.04
N GLY A 270 3.07 10.37 1.93
CA GLY A 270 3.98 10.94 2.93
C GLY A 270 3.87 12.46 3.06
N VAL A 271 3.77 13.18 1.94
CA VAL A 271 3.57 14.64 1.91
C VAL A 271 2.20 15.00 2.50
N ALA A 272 1.16 14.30 2.08
CA ALA A 272 -0.19 14.48 2.62
C ALA A 272 -0.25 14.26 4.13
N ASN A 273 0.42 13.22 4.63
CA ASN A 273 0.48 12.93 6.06
C ASN A 273 1.15 14.05 6.86
N THR A 274 2.27 14.59 6.37
CA THR A 274 2.95 15.73 7.02
C THR A 274 2.05 16.97 7.03
N ALA A 275 1.45 17.32 5.89
CA ALA A 275 0.52 18.45 5.79
C ALA A 275 -0.66 18.34 6.78
N VAL A 276 -1.22 17.14 6.96
CA VAL A 276 -2.31 16.91 7.92
C VAL A 276 -1.78 16.94 9.35
N SER A 277 -0.75 16.16 9.66
CA SER A 277 -0.24 15.97 11.02
C SER A 277 0.20 17.26 11.69
N ASP A 278 0.80 18.18 10.92
CA ASP A 278 1.27 19.48 11.40
C ASP A 278 0.13 20.50 11.62
N ASN A 279 -1.06 20.22 11.08
CA ASN A 279 -2.18 21.17 11.04
C ASN A 279 -3.47 20.65 11.70
N ILE A 280 -3.41 19.53 12.40
CA ILE A 280 -4.51 19.02 13.23
C ILE A 280 -4.19 19.14 14.73
N THR A 281 -5.21 19.39 15.54
CA THR A 281 -5.06 19.43 17.00
C THR A 281 -5.02 18.02 17.60
N PRO A 282 -4.48 17.86 18.82
CA PRO A 282 -4.54 16.58 19.54
C PRO A 282 -5.97 16.06 19.74
N GLU A 283 -6.96 16.95 19.84
CA GLU A 283 -8.38 16.59 19.94
C GLU A 283 -8.91 16.00 18.63
N GLN A 284 -8.61 16.63 17.50
CA GLN A 284 -8.98 16.13 16.16
C GLN A 284 -8.32 14.78 15.84
N ARG A 285 -7.11 14.55 16.36
CA ARG A 285 -6.46 13.25 16.27
C ARG A 285 -7.22 12.18 17.06
N ARG A 286 -7.62 12.50 18.30
CA ARG A 286 -8.38 11.58 19.16
C ARG A 286 -9.79 11.27 18.63
N SER A 287 -10.40 12.18 17.87
CA SER A 287 -11.72 11.97 17.26
C SER A 287 -11.70 11.24 15.91
N GLY A 288 -10.53 10.84 15.40
CA GLY A 288 -10.39 10.17 14.10
C GLY A 288 -10.55 11.11 12.89
N LEU A 289 -10.64 12.42 13.10
CA LEU A 289 -10.68 13.41 12.01
C LEU A 289 -9.38 13.40 11.19
N GLY A 290 -8.24 13.13 11.84
CA GLY A 290 -6.93 13.06 11.19
C GLY A 290 -6.88 12.03 10.05
N GLU A 291 -7.40 10.82 10.28
CA GLU A 291 -7.43 9.75 9.27
C GLU A 291 -8.29 10.13 8.06
N ARG A 292 -9.44 10.76 8.30
CA ARG A 292 -10.32 11.26 7.22
C ARG A 292 -9.63 12.33 6.39
N TYR A 293 -8.97 13.29 7.04
CA TYR A 293 -8.20 14.31 6.34
C TYR A 293 -6.99 13.74 5.61
N GLN A 294 -6.33 12.72 6.15
CA GLN A 294 -5.19 12.08 5.51
C GLN A 294 -5.60 11.41 4.19
N SER A 295 -6.66 10.61 4.19
CA SER A 295 -7.16 9.97 2.97
C SER A 295 -7.59 11.02 1.92
N ALA A 296 -8.36 12.05 2.34
CA ALA A 296 -8.72 13.14 1.44
C ALA A 296 -7.50 13.94 0.95
N ALA A 297 -6.49 14.15 1.80
CA ALA A 297 -5.27 14.88 1.46
C ALA A 297 -4.40 14.10 0.47
N ALA A 298 -4.32 12.77 0.57
CA ALA A 298 -3.65 11.94 -0.42
C ALA A 298 -4.33 12.05 -1.79
N VAL A 299 -5.66 11.95 -1.84
CA VAL A 299 -6.43 12.11 -3.09
C VAL A 299 -6.23 13.49 -3.71
N ARG A 300 -6.28 14.55 -2.89
CA ARG A 300 -6.03 15.93 -3.34
C ARG A 300 -4.57 16.17 -3.74
N GLY A 301 -3.63 15.55 -3.04
CA GLY A 301 -2.21 15.63 -3.33
C GLY A 301 -1.86 14.98 -4.67
N GLY A 302 -2.43 13.81 -4.96
CA GLY A 302 -2.24 13.13 -6.24
C GLY A 302 -2.78 13.96 -7.41
N ALA A 303 -3.94 14.60 -7.24
CA ALA A 303 -4.46 15.55 -8.22
C ALA A 303 -3.53 16.75 -8.45
N LEU A 304 -2.98 17.33 -7.38
CA LEU A 304 -2.02 18.45 -7.49
C LEU A 304 -0.73 18.03 -8.17
N LEU A 305 -0.19 16.85 -7.83
CA LEU A 305 1.00 16.29 -8.48
C LEU A 305 0.75 16.09 -9.98
N LEU A 306 -0.39 15.48 -10.35
CA LEU A 306 -0.77 15.27 -11.75
C LEU A 306 -1.02 16.59 -12.48
N GLN A 307 -1.63 17.58 -11.83
CA GLN A 307 -1.81 18.91 -12.42
C GLN A 307 -0.48 19.53 -12.86
N ARG A 308 0.60 19.30 -12.09
CA ARG A 308 1.93 19.85 -12.38
C ARG A 308 2.76 18.99 -13.33
N THR A 309 2.53 17.67 -13.36
CA THR A 309 3.43 16.73 -14.06
C THR A 309 2.77 16.00 -15.24
N SER A 310 1.45 15.84 -15.25
CA SER A 310 0.70 15.13 -16.30
C SER A 310 -0.76 15.65 -16.35
N PRO A 311 -0.97 16.94 -16.69
CA PRO A 311 -2.29 17.57 -16.63
C PRO A 311 -3.32 16.91 -17.56
N GLU A 312 -2.87 16.25 -18.62
CA GLU A 312 -3.71 15.55 -19.59
C GLU A 312 -4.51 14.38 -18.99
N ILE A 313 -4.05 13.80 -17.88
CA ILE A 313 -4.74 12.70 -17.20
C ILE A 313 -5.49 13.14 -15.93
N LEU A 314 -5.49 14.45 -15.62
CA LEU A 314 -6.08 15.00 -14.38
C LEU A 314 -7.61 14.84 -14.31
N ASP A 315 -8.33 15.10 -15.40
CA ASP A 315 -9.79 14.94 -15.42
C ASP A 315 -10.19 13.47 -15.16
N GLY A 316 -9.47 12.53 -15.79
CA GLY A 316 -9.65 11.10 -15.58
C GLY A 316 -9.36 10.67 -14.14
N TYR A 317 -8.30 11.20 -13.52
CA TYR A 317 -8.00 10.98 -12.10
C TYR A 317 -9.16 11.42 -11.19
N MET A 318 -9.69 12.64 -11.41
CA MET A 318 -10.80 13.14 -10.59
C MET A 318 -12.06 12.28 -10.75
N ARG A 319 -12.38 11.87 -11.99
CA ARG A 319 -13.51 10.95 -12.25
C ARG A 319 -13.30 9.59 -11.60
N TYR A 320 -12.09 9.05 -11.64
CA TYR A 320 -11.73 7.77 -11.02
C TYR A 320 -12.04 7.80 -9.51
N TYR A 321 -11.55 8.81 -8.79
CA TYR A 321 -11.79 8.93 -7.35
C TYR A 321 -13.23 9.28 -6.99
N LEU A 322 -13.93 10.07 -7.80
CA LEU A 322 -15.38 10.28 -7.60
C LEU A 322 -16.16 8.97 -7.74
N ARG A 323 -15.86 8.18 -8.78
CA ARG A 323 -16.47 6.86 -8.99
C ARG A 323 -16.14 5.89 -7.86
N SER A 324 -14.90 5.85 -7.38
CA SER A 324 -14.47 4.96 -6.31
C SER A 324 -15.25 5.19 -5.01
N VAL A 325 -15.68 6.44 -4.76
CA VAL A 325 -16.50 6.82 -3.59
C VAL A 325 -18.00 6.94 -3.88
N ASN A 326 -18.48 6.37 -5.00
CA ASN A 326 -19.89 6.39 -5.44
C ASN A 326 -20.48 7.79 -5.68
N ARG A 327 -19.68 8.73 -6.17
CA ARG A 327 -20.14 10.08 -6.51
C ARG A 327 -20.10 10.26 -8.03
N ALA A 328 -21.19 10.78 -8.58
CA ALA A 328 -21.23 11.18 -9.98
C ALA A 328 -20.33 12.40 -10.18
N ALA A 329 -19.66 12.48 -11.33
CA ALA A 329 -18.74 13.59 -11.62
C ALA A 329 -19.46 14.96 -11.76
N GLY A 330 -20.75 14.93 -12.07
CA GLY A 330 -21.54 16.13 -12.34
C GLY A 330 -21.11 16.85 -13.63
N ALA A 331 -21.62 18.06 -13.83
CA ALA A 331 -21.26 18.89 -14.98
C ALA A 331 -19.85 19.51 -14.85
N ASN A 332 -19.44 19.87 -13.63
CA ASN A 332 -18.09 20.34 -13.33
C ASN A 332 -17.38 19.34 -12.42
N VAL A 333 -16.51 18.52 -13.04
CA VAL A 333 -15.77 17.45 -12.36
C VAL A 333 -14.89 18.00 -11.24
N GLN A 334 -14.19 19.11 -11.50
CA GLN A 334 -13.26 19.70 -10.55
C GLN A 334 -14.00 20.21 -9.31
N THR A 335 -15.10 20.95 -9.47
CA THR A 335 -15.90 21.42 -8.32
C THR A 335 -16.46 20.26 -7.48
N THR A 336 -16.97 19.22 -8.15
CA THR A 336 -17.49 18.03 -7.45
C THR A 336 -16.39 17.27 -6.74
N PHE A 337 -15.22 17.12 -7.36
CA PHE A 337 -14.04 16.51 -6.76
C PHE A 337 -13.56 17.28 -5.53
N ILE A 338 -13.44 18.61 -5.64
CA ILE A 338 -12.96 19.46 -4.55
C ILE A 338 -13.89 19.42 -3.34
N SER A 339 -15.21 19.41 -3.57
CA SER A 339 -16.22 19.33 -2.51
C SER A 339 -16.34 17.93 -1.90
N THR A 340 -16.14 16.86 -2.69
CA THR A 340 -16.15 15.48 -2.20
C THR A 340 -14.93 15.18 -1.32
N PHE A 341 -13.75 15.61 -1.74
CA PHE A 341 -12.49 15.48 -1.00
C PHE A 341 -12.12 16.84 -0.39
N ALA A 342 -13.00 17.32 0.49
CA ALA A 342 -12.84 18.61 1.17
C ALA A 342 -11.73 18.55 2.22
N LEU A 343 -10.92 19.60 2.27
CA LEU A 343 -9.88 19.80 3.26
C LEU A 343 -10.05 21.19 3.89
N PRO A 344 -9.76 21.35 5.20
CA PRO A 344 -9.57 22.67 5.79
C PRO A 344 -8.54 23.49 5.02
N ASP A 345 -8.74 24.80 4.92
CA ASP A 345 -7.87 25.71 4.18
C ASP A 345 -6.40 25.60 4.63
N THR A 346 -6.16 25.46 5.93
CA THR A 346 -4.82 25.31 6.50
C THR A 346 -4.08 24.08 5.97
N ILE A 347 -4.76 22.92 5.93
CA ILE A 347 -4.21 21.66 5.40
C ILE A 347 -4.03 21.76 3.88
N ARG A 348 -5.00 22.31 3.17
CA ARG A 348 -4.92 22.52 1.71
C ARG A 348 -3.70 23.36 1.35
N ASP A 349 -3.53 24.50 2.01
CA ASP A 349 -2.45 25.44 1.72
C ASP A 349 -1.10 24.86 2.12
N ALA A 350 -1.03 24.11 3.22
CA ALA A 350 0.17 23.35 3.60
C ALA A 350 0.54 22.30 2.56
N LEU A 351 -0.44 21.54 2.06
CA LEU A 351 -0.22 20.52 1.03
C LEU A 351 0.31 21.13 -0.27
N VAL A 352 -0.26 22.26 -0.73
CA VAL A 352 0.21 22.98 -1.91
C VAL A 352 1.65 23.45 -1.70
N ARG A 353 1.96 24.10 -0.58
CA ARG A 353 3.31 24.57 -0.27
C ARG A 353 4.32 23.43 -0.24
N GLN A 354 4.00 22.32 0.42
CA GLN A 354 4.91 21.17 0.50
C GLN A 354 5.17 20.55 -0.88
N LEU A 355 4.13 20.42 -1.71
CA LEU A 355 4.31 19.94 -3.09
C LEU A 355 5.16 20.90 -3.93
N ASP A 356 4.97 22.22 -3.79
CA ASP A 356 5.78 23.22 -4.47
C ASP A 356 7.25 23.17 -4.05
N ILE A 357 7.54 22.99 -2.76
CA ILE A 357 8.91 22.82 -2.25
C ILE A 357 9.54 21.54 -2.82
N VAL A 358 8.83 20.41 -2.75
CA VAL A 358 9.31 19.11 -3.25
C VAL A 358 9.54 19.15 -4.76
N LEU A 359 8.67 19.81 -5.53
CA LEU A 359 8.85 19.98 -6.98
C LEU A 359 9.87 21.08 -7.33
N GLY A 360 10.11 22.04 -6.44
CA GLY A 360 11.10 23.12 -6.60
C GLY A 360 12.53 22.65 -6.38
N GLY A 361 12.74 21.72 -5.43
CA GLY A 361 14.04 21.15 -5.09
C GLY A 361 14.90 22.05 -4.19
N ILE A 362 14.26 22.72 -3.22
CA ILE A 362 14.92 23.60 -2.24
C ILE A 362 15.18 22.83 -0.94
#